data_AF-A0A4P7RSC5-F1
#
_entry.id   AF-A0A4P7RSC5-F1
#
_cell.length_a   1.000
_cell.length_b   1.000
_cell.length_c   1.000
_cell.angle_alpha   90.00
_cell.angle_beta   90.00
_cell.angle_gamma   90.00
#
_symmetry.space_group_name_H-M   'P 1'
#
loop_
_entity.id
_entity.type
_entity.pdbx_description
1 polymer ?
#
loop_
_entity_poly.entity_id
_entity_poly.type
_entity_poly.pdbx_seq_one_letter_code
_entity_poly.pdbx_strand_id
1 'polypeptide(L)'
;MALALVLAAAATPILSCPGGTVETTCTAAEVNAKIAVTRARLANIAQRCLYDFGGRCTVEASGRINTADRSATLSWQKMLLAPRDGAQTRMLVLVAQDKAGKASLAGFAESSGSIGTPDLVVDNDQRRLVHVGGTLAGSGGGNADALFMSDAAAPKWRRVDLSDWSEQGGKLLPTGYWLRGPAEFAFAEMAASAPVARDGDGECCPRGGNAMFDLDIQDDRLVLTRLRFQPMQPLGRDIEVTAGTLED
;
A
#
# COMPACT_ATOMS: atom_id res chain seq x y z
N MET A 1 20.18 -17.01 18.99
CA MET A 1 20.16 -17.50 17.60
C MET A 1 18.99 -16.85 16.91
N ALA A 2 19.23 -15.76 16.18
CA ALA A 2 18.19 -15.05 15.45
C ALA A 2 17.89 -15.83 14.17
N LEU A 3 16.68 -16.36 14.06
CA LEU A 3 16.17 -16.94 12.83
C LEU A 3 15.94 -15.78 11.86
N ALA A 4 16.91 -15.53 10.98
CA ALA A 4 16.72 -14.66 9.84
C ALA A 4 15.73 -15.36 8.91
N LEU A 5 14.46 -14.95 8.93
CA LEU A 5 13.55 -15.23 7.82
C LEU A 5 14.10 -14.46 6.62
N VAL A 6 14.76 -15.19 5.72
CA VAL A 6 15.02 -14.71 4.36
C VAL A 6 13.66 -14.71 3.65
N LEU A 7 12.95 -13.58 3.70
CA LEU A 7 11.89 -13.32 2.74
C LEU A 7 12.57 -12.93 1.43
N ALA A 8 12.43 -13.78 0.42
CA ALA A 8 12.73 -13.42 -0.96
C ALA A 8 12.00 -12.11 -1.30
N ALA A 9 12.67 -11.24 -2.05
CA ALA A 9 12.10 -10.02 -2.63
C ALA A 9 10.82 -10.36 -3.40
N ALA A 10 9.68 -10.26 -2.73
CA ALA A 10 8.39 -10.55 -3.29
C ALA A 10 7.74 -9.22 -3.59
N ALA A 11 7.64 -8.92 -4.89
CA ALA A 11 6.58 -8.07 -5.40
C ALA A 11 5.30 -8.36 -4.62
N THR A 12 4.56 -7.32 -4.21
CA THR A 12 3.37 -7.44 -3.35
C THR A 12 2.57 -8.71 -3.66
N PRO A 13 2.34 -9.57 -2.65
CA PRO A 13 1.80 -10.89 -2.87
C PRO A 13 0.44 -10.80 -3.57
N ILE A 14 0.27 -11.60 -4.63
CA ILE A 14 -1.02 -11.74 -5.29
C ILE A 14 -1.92 -12.55 -4.37
N LEU A 15 -3.04 -11.95 -3.97
CA LEU A 15 -3.99 -12.54 -3.04
C LEU A 15 -5.16 -13.22 -3.75
N SER A 16 -5.46 -12.85 -5.00
CA SER A 16 -6.66 -13.34 -5.68
C SER A 16 -6.38 -13.72 -7.12
N CYS A 17 -6.03 -14.99 -7.31
CA CYS A 17 -5.77 -15.53 -8.63
C CYS A 17 -7.02 -15.66 -9.49
N PRO A 18 -6.91 -15.56 -10.83
CA PRO A 18 -8.08 -15.49 -11.70
C PRO A 18 -9.01 -16.68 -11.61
N GLY A 19 -8.51 -17.86 -11.21
CA GLY A 19 -9.31 -19.07 -11.00
C GLY A 19 -10.39 -18.93 -9.93
N GLY A 20 -10.25 -17.96 -9.01
CA GLY A 20 -11.24 -17.74 -7.95
C GLY A 20 -11.08 -18.67 -6.75
N THR A 21 -9.89 -19.26 -6.57
CA THR A 21 -9.54 -20.18 -5.49
C THR A 21 -8.26 -19.71 -4.80
N VAL A 22 -8.15 -19.91 -3.49
CA VAL A 22 -6.98 -19.46 -2.69
C VAL A 22 -5.80 -20.43 -2.76
N GLU A 23 -6.04 -21.69 -3.13
CA GLU A 23 -4.98 -22.71 -3.25
C GLU A 23 -4.12 -22.56 -4.52
N THR A 24 -4.57 -21.73 -5.47
CA THR A 24 -3.87 -21.53 -6.73
C THR A 24 -2.94 -20.33 -6.61
N THR A 25 -1.67 -20.53 -6.93
CA THR A 25 -0.71 -19.43 -7.09
C THR A 25 -0.75 -18.92 -8.53
N CYS A 26 -0.47 -17.63 -8.71
CA CYS A 26 -0.41 -17.01 -10.02
C CYS A 26 0.50 -15.78 -9.97
N THR A 27 0.85 -15.30 -11.14
CA THR A 27 1.71 -14.15 -11.38
C THR A 27 0.88 -12.88 -11.60
N ALA A 28 1.51 -11.73 -11.40
CA ALA A 28 0.91 -10.45 -11.77
C ALA A 28 0.55 -10.36 -13.26
N ALA A 29 1.29 -11.06 -14.14
CA ALA A 29 0.99 -11.10 -15.57
C ALA A 29 -0.33 -11.84 -15.87
N GLU A 30 -0.61 -12.93 -15.15
CA GLU A 30 -1.86 -13.67 -15.27
C GLU A 30 -3.05 -12.87 -14.75
N VAL A 31 -2.87 -12.13 -13.65
CA VAL A 31 -3.86 -11.17 -13.16
C VAL A 31 -4.12 -10.07 -14.20
N ASN A 32 -3.06 -9.43 -14.72
CA ASN A 32 -3.14 -8.38 -15.74
C ASN A 32 -3.90 -8.83 -16.98
N ALA A 33 -3.63 -10.06 -17.46
CA ALA A 33 -4.31 -10.63 -18.63
C ALA A 33 -5.83 -10.82 -18.43
N LYS A 34 -6.29 -10.84 -17.18
CA LYS A 34 -7.68 -11.02 -16.78
C LYS A 34 -8.36 -9.72 -16.35
N ILE A 35 -7.65 -8.60 -16.40
CA ILE A 35 -8.23 -7.26 -16.23
C ILE A 35 -8.67 -6.74 -17.60
N ALA A 36 -9.98 -6.65 -17.80
CA ALA A 36 -10.59 -6.20 -19.05
C ALA A 36 -10.64 -4.67 -19.16
N VAL A 37 -9.68 -4.08 -19.88
CA VAL A 37 -9.61 -2.62 -20.13
C VAL A 37 -10.31 -2.18 -21.43
N THR A 38 -11.34 -2.90 -21.85
CA THR A 38 -12.08 -2.57 -23.09
C THR A 38 -12.96 -1.34 -22.91
N ARG A 39 -13.25 -0.61 -24.00
CA ARG A 39 -14.16 0.55 -23.98
C ARG A 39 -15.53 0.23 -23.37
N ALA A 40 -16.09 -0.94 -23.70
CA ALA A 40 -17.37 -1.38 -23.15
C ALA A 40 -17.30 -1.65 -21.64
N ARG A 41 -16.18 -2.21 -21.16
CA ARG A 41 -15.98 -2.43 -19.72
C ARG A 41 -15.83 -1.11 -18.97
N LEU A 42 -15.03 -0.18 -19.50
CA LEU A 42 -14.82 1.13 -18.89
C LEU A 42 -16.07 2.01 -18.90
N ALA A 43 -16.93 1.89 -19.92
CA ALA A 43 -18.23 2.57 -19.93
C ALA A 43 -19.18 2.12 -18.80
N ASN A 44 -18.97 0.91 -18.25
CA ASN A 44 -19.77 0.33 -17.17
C ASN A 44 -18.92 0.05 -15.92
N ILE A 45 -17.87 0.85 -15.70
CA ILE A 45 -16.91 0.66 -14.60
C ILE A 45 -17.54 0.79 -13.20
N ALA A 46 -18.73 1.35 -13.05
CA ALA A 46 -19.42 1.38 -11.76
C ALA A 46 -20.27 0.13 -11.49
N GLN A 47 -20.59 -0.66 -12.52
CA GLN A 47 -21.54 -1.76 -12.44
C GLN A 47 -20.91 -3.13 -12.69
N ARG A 48 -19.81 -3.17 -13.46
CA ARG A 48 -19.17 -4.41 -13.89
C ARG A 48 -17.70 -4.41 -13.51
N CYS A 49 -17.28 -5.47 -12.81
CA CYS A 49 -15.87 -5.66 -12.45
C CYS A 49 -14.96 -5.63 -13.68
N LEU A 50 -13.83 -4.94 -13.55
CA LEU A 50 -12.76 -4.94 -14.54
C LEU A 50 -12.02 -6.27 -14.52
N TYR A 51 -11.88 -6.90 -13.34
CA TYR A 51 -11.21 -8.19 -13.20
C TYR A 51 -12.18 -9.34 -13.46
N ASP A 52 -11.89 -10.17 -14.46
CA ASP A 52 -12.62 -11.39 -14.78
C ASP A 52 -12.20 -12.51 -13.81
N PHE A 53 -12.67 -12.38 -12.57
CA PHE A 53 -12.39 -13.28 -11.47
C PHE A 53 -13.34 -14.50 -11.46
N GLY A 54 -12.79 -15.70 -11.25
CA GLY A 54 -13.55 -16.95 -11.22
C GLY A 54 -14.44 -17.12 -9.98
N GLY A 55 -14.20 -16.33 -8.92
CA GLY A 55 -15.10 -16.22 -7.77
C GLY A 55 -16.19 -15.18 -7.98
N ARG A 56 -16.83 -14.73 -6.90
CA ARG A 56 -17.77 -13.60 -6.98
C ARG A 56 -16.99 -12.30 -6.92
N CYS A 57 -17.24 -11.40 -7.88
CA CYS A 57 -16.70 -10.04 -7.87
C CYS A 57 -17.82 -9.02 -7.72
N THR A 58 -17.61 -8.01 -6.89
CA THR A 58 -18.57 -6.91 -6.68
C THR A 58 -17.83 -5.58 -6.74
N VAL A 59 -18.39 -4.61 -7.47
CA VAL A 59 -17.85 -3.25 -7.52
C VAL A 59 -18.26 -2.53 -6.23
N GLU A 60 -17.29 -2.10 -5.43
CA GLU A 60 -17.54 -1.29 -4.23
C GLU A 60 -17.56 0.20 -4.58
N ALA A 61 -16.65 0.64 -5.46
CA ALA A 61 -16.58 2.03 -5.92
C ALA A 61 -15.82 2.15 -7.24
N SER A 62 -16.02 3.24 -7.96
CA SER A 62 -15.19 3.62 -9.11
C SER A 62 -15.13 5.14 -9.25
N GLY A 63 -14.15 5.62 -10.00
CA GLY A 63 -13.98 7.06 -10.20
C GLY A 63 -12.94 7.41 -11.24
N ARG A 64 -12.63 8.71 -11.32
CA ARG A 64 -11.63 9.26 -12.22
C ARG A 64 -10.70 10.20 -11.46
N ILE A 65 -9.43 10.22 -11.85
CA ILE A 65 -8.43 11.20 -11.43
C ILE A 65 -8.00 11.94 -12.68
N ASN A 66 -8.14 13.26 -12.65
CA ASN A 66 -7.68 14.13 -13.72
C ASN A 66 -6.31 14.70 -13.34
N THR A 67 -5.39 14.67 -14.29
CA THR A 67 -4.13 15.41 -14.20
C THR A 67 -4.39 16.91 -14.34
N ALA A 68 -3.52 17.73 -13.75
CA ALA A 68 -3.60 19.19 -13.75
C ALA A 68 -3.60 19.76 -15.19
N ASP A 69 -2.75 19.21 -16.06
CA ASP A 69 -2.68 19.56 -17.48
C ASP A 69 -3.79 18.91 -18.34
N ARG A 70 -4.64 18.08 -17.72
CA ARG A 70 -5.70 17.26 -18.34
C ARG A 70 -5.22 16.44 -19.54
N SER A 71 -3.92 16.16 -19.63
CA SER A 71 -3.32 15.41 -20.73
C SER A 71 -3.59 13.91 -20.62
N ALA A 72 -3.87 13.44 -19.41
CA ALA A 72 -4.21 12.06 -19.11
C ALA A 72 -5.34 11.99 -18.08
N THR A 73 -6.19 10.97 -18.22
CA THR A 73 -7.15 10.61 -17.17
C THR A 73 -6.83 9.22 -16.67
N LEU A 74 -6.86 9.04 -15.36
CA LEU A 74 -6.94 7.72 -14.76
C LEU A 74 -8.39 7.43 -14.42
N SER A 75 -8.86 6.26 -14.81
CA SER A 75 -10.07 5.67 -14.26
C SER A 75 -9.66 4.61 -13.25
N TRP A 76 -10.43 4.45 -12.19
CA TRP A 76 -10.14 3.45 -11.17
C TRP A 76 -11.39 2.70 -10.75
N GLN A 77 -11.21 1.46 -10.32
CA GLN A 77 -12.27 0.65 -9.75
C GLN A 77 -11.76 -0.10 -8.53
N LYS A 78 -12.52 0.00 -7.44
CA LYS A 78 -12.37 -0.79 -6.22
C LYS A 78 -13.40 -1.91 -6.22
N MET A 79 -12.93 -3.14 -6.03
CA MET A 79 -13.73 -4.35 -6.06
C MET A 79 -13.53 -5.17 -4.80
N LEU A 80 -14.59 -5.82 -4.35
CA LEU A 80 -14.53 -6.93 -3.40
C LEU A 80 -14.50 -8.25 -4.18
N LEU A 81 -13.50 -9.06 -3.92
CA LEU A 81 -13.31 -10.38 -4.51
C LEU A 81 -13.61 -11.44 -3.45
N ALA A 82 -14.58 -12.30 -3.72
CA ALA A 82 -14.93 -13.43 -2.86
C ALA A 82 -14.54 -14.73 -3.58
N PRO A 83 -13.37 -15.33 -3.26
CA PRO A 83 -13.00 -16.64 -3.78
C PRO A 83 -14.00 -17.70 -3.30
N ARG A 84 -14.02 -18.85 -3.96
CA ARG A 84 -14.99 -19.93 -3.69
C ARG A 84 -14.68 -20.71 -2.41
N ASP A 85 -13.44 -20.64 -1.94
CA ASP A 85 -12.84 -21.50 -0.93
C ASP A 85 -12.05 -20.73 0.14
N GLY A 86 -12.24 -19.40 0.24
CA GLY A 86 -11.39 -18.60 1.13
C GLY A 86 -11.96 -17.24 1.52
N ALA A 87 -11.12 -16.49 2.23
CA ALA A 87 -11.46 -15.15 2.71
C ALA A 87 -11.57 -14.15 1.55
N GLN A 88 -12.42 -13.13 1.75
CA GLN A 88 -12.57 -12.05 0.80
C GLN A 88 -11.33 -11.16 0.79
N THR A 89 -11.03 -10.61 -0.37
CA THR A 89 -9.96 -9.62 -0.58
C THR A 89 -10.54 -8.40 -1.28
N ARG A 90 -9.82 -7.28 -1.22
CA ARG A 90 -10.15 -6.10 -2.00
C ARG A 90 -9.07 -5.87 -3.03
N MET A 91 -9.51 -5.47 -4.22
CA MET A 91 -8.63 -5.14 -5.33
C MET A 91 -8.97 -3.74 -5.82
N LEU A 92 -7.95 -2.94 -6.09
CA LEU A 92 -8.07 -1.70 -6.82
C LEU A 92 -7.34 -1.81 -8.15
N VAL A 93 -8.01 -1.44 -9.24
CA VAL A 93 -7.45 -1.38 -10.59
C VAL A 93 -7.38 0.07 -11.05
N LEU A 94 -6.22 0.46 -11.60
CA LEU A 94 -5.99 1.75 -12.25
C LEU A 94 -5.88 1.55 -13.77
N VAL A 95 -6.60 2.36 -14.53
CA VAL A 95 -6.59 2.36 -15.99
C VAL A 95 -6.26 3.77 -16.48
N ALA A 96 -5.15 3.89 -17.21
CA ALA A 96 -4.78 5.14 -17.87
C ALA A 96 -5.51 5.26 -19.21
N GLN A 97 -5.92 6.47 -19.55
CA GLN A 97 -6.43 6.85 -20.86
C GLN A 97 -5.57 7.97 -21.42
N ASP A 98 -5.05 7.78 -22.64
CA ASP A 98 -4.34 8.83 -23.37
C ASP A 98 -5.32 9.85 -23.99
N LYS A 99 -4.77 10.90 -24.63
CA LYS A 99 -5.58 11.94 -25.31
C LYS A 99 -6.45 11.40 -26.44
N ALA A 100 -6.06 10.28 -27.05
CA ALA A 100 -6.85 9.61 -28.09
C ALA A 100 -7.96 8.72 -27.50
N GLY A 101 -8.05 8.63 -26.17
CA GLY A 101 -9.02 7.79 -25.45
C GLY A 101 -8.64 6.31 -25.42
N LYS A 102 -7.42 5.95 -25.85
CA LYS A 102 -6.92 4.58 -25.76
C LYS A 102 -6.63 4.27 -24.30
N ALA A 103 -7.25 3.20 -23.81
CA ALA A 103 -7.08 2.75 -22.45
C ALA A 103 -5.95 1.72 -22.34
N SER A 104 -5.18 1.79 -21.26
CA SER A 104 -4.17 0.82 -20.87
C SER A 104 -4.20 0.60 -19.36
N LEU A 105 -3.91 -0.62 -18.93
CA LEU A 105 -3.76 -0.92 -17.51
C LEU A 105 -2.56 -0.13 -16.95
N ALA A 106 -2.80 0.68 -15.91
CA ALA A 106 -1.74 1.37 -15.18
C ALA A 106 -1.19 0.50 -14.04
N GLY A 107 -2.05 -0.34 -13.46
CA GLY A 107 -1.66 -1.34 -12.47
C GLY A 107 -2.82 -1.74 -11.58
N PHE A 108 -2.53 -2.56 -10.59
CA PHE A 108 -3.49 -2.96 -9.57
C PHE A 108 -2.83 -3.13 -8.21
N ALA A 109 -3.64 -3.09 -7.16
CA ALA A 109 -3.25 -3.31 -5.78
C ALA A 109 -4.29 -4.20 -5.09
N GLU A 110 -3.85 -5.03 -4.15
CA GLU A 110 -4.69 -5.96 -3.42
C GLU A 110 -4.45 -5.85 -1.92
N SER A 111 -5.49 -6.15 -1.16
CA SER A 111 -5.44 -6.13 0.30
C SER A 111 -6.37 -7.16 0.90
N SER A 112 -5.90 -7.87 1.93
CA SER A 112 -6.72 -8.77 2.75
C SER A 112 -7.57 -8.05 3.79
N GLY A 113 -7.24 -6.79 4.11
CA GLY A 113 -8.02 -5.93 5.01
C GLY A 113 -8.77 -4.86 4.22
N SER A 114 -8.30 -3.62 4.32
CA SER A 114 -8.90 -2.48 3.61
C SER A 114 -8.02 -2.00 2.46
N ILE A 115 -8.66 -1.41 1.45
CA ILE A 115 -7.97 -0.65 0.40
C ILE A 115 -8.72 0.66 0.20
N GLY A 116 -7.98 1.77 0.17
CA GLY A 116 -8.51 3.11 0.02
C GLY A 116 -8.88 3.44 -1.43
N THR A 117 -9.33 4.67 -1.64
CA THR A 117 -9.39 5.26 -2.98
C THR A 117 -7.98 5.69 -3.41
N PRO A 118 -7.69 5.76 -4.72
CA PRO A 118 -6.41 6.26 -5.19
C PRO A 118 -6.39 7.79 -5.10
N ASP A 119 -5.24 8.35 -4.72
CA ASP A 119 -5.00 9.79 -4.65
C ASP A 119 -3.78 10.19 -5.49
N LEU A 120 -3.89 11.30 -6.21
CA LEU A 120 -2.81 11.87 -7.02
C LEU A 120 -1.97 12.78 -6.13
N VAL A 121 -0.99 12.18 -5.45
CA VAL A 121 -0.16 12.84 -4.43
C VAL A 121 0.95 13.70 -5.01
N VAL A 122 1.36 13.44 -6.26
CA VAL A 122 2.29 14.29 -7.02
C VAL A 122 1.81 14.39 -8.46
N ASP A 123 1.76 15.61 -8.99
CA ASP A 123 1.51 15.90 -10.40
C ASP A 123 2.31 17.14 -10.81
N ASN A 124 3.47 16.92 -11.43
CA ASN A 124 4.35 17.98 -11.91
C ASN A 124 4.96 17.63 -13.27
N ASP A 125 5.78 18.51 -13.83
CA ASP A 125 6.38 18.36 -15.16
C ASP A 125 7.38 17.21 -15.28
N GLN A 126 7.78 16.58 -14.17
CA GLN A 126 8.72 15.46 -14.15
C GLN A 126 8.00 14.13 -14.00
N ARG A 127 7.14 14.00 -12.99
CA ARG A 127 6.50 12.75 -12.62
C ARG A 127 5.12 12.94 -12.03
N ARG A 128 4.36 11.86 -12.07
CA ARG A 128 3.06 11.71 -11.42
C ARG A 128 3.10 10.52 -10.49
N LEU A 129 2.60 10.70 -9.26
CA LEU A 129 2.50 9.64 -8.27
C LEU A 129 1.05 9.47 -7.84
N VAL A 130 0.59 8.23 -7.85
CA VAL A 130 -0.72 7.83 -7.32
C VAL A 130 -0.52 6.88 -6.17
N HIS A 131 -0.98 7.28 -5.00
CA HIS A 131 -0.96 6.46 -3.79
C HIS A 131 -2.33 5.80 -3.57
N VAL A 132 -2.30 4.55 -3.17
CA VAL A 132 -3.46 3.79 -2.71
C VAL A 132 -3.14 3.29 -1.31
N GLY A 133 -3.79 3.87 -0.30
CA GLY A 133 -3.68 3.40 1.06
C GLY A 133 -4.25 1.99 1.22
N GLY A 134 -3.64 1.15 2.04
CA GLY A 134 -4.14 -0.22 2.24
C GLY A 134 -3.72 -0.82 3.58
N THR A 135 -4.57 -1.68 4.14
CA THR A 135 -4.28 -2.38 5.41
C THR A 135 -4.40 -3.89 5.28
N LEU A 136 -3.43 -4.65 5.78
CA LEU A 136 -3.56 -6.12 5.85
C LEU A 136 -4.44 -6.51 7.04
N ALA A 137 -5.23 -7.57 6.90
CA ALA A 137 -5.99 -8.13 8.02
C ALA A 137 -5.05 -8.53 9.17
N GLY A 138 -5.38 -8.13 10.41
CA GLY A 138 -4.60 -8.44 11.60
C GLY A 138 -3.33 -7.60 11.82
N SER A 139 -3.00 -6.66 10.93
CA SER A 139 -1.77 -5.84 11.02
C SER A 139 -1.82 -4.68 12.03
N GLY A 140 -3.00 -4.37 12.58
CA GLY A 140 -3.19 -3.17 13.41
C GLY A 140 -3.21 -1.85 12.61
N GLY A 141 -3.03 -1.91 11.28
CA GLY A 141 -3.02 -0.78 10.35
C GLY A 141 -1.96 -0.94 9.26
N GLY A 142 -2.10 -0.23 8.13
CA GLY A 142 -1.19 -0.17 6.98
C GLY A 142 -0.69 -1.51 6.38
N ASN A 143 0.41 -1.44 5.62
CA ASN A 143 1.14 -2.58 5.03
C ASN A 143 0.52 -3.22 3.77
N ALA A 144 -0.51 -2.61 3.18
CA ALA A 144 -0.98 -2.98 1.85
C ALA A 144 -1.01 -1.80 0.88
N ASP A 145 -0.25 -0.74 1.20
CA ASP A 145 -0.10 0.44 0.35
C ASP A 145 0.45 0.07 -1.03
N ALA A 146 0.01 0.82 -2.02
CA ALA A 146 0.57 0.78 -3.36
C ALA A 146 0.86 2.19 -3.86
N LEU A 147 2.00 2.34 -4.51
CA LEU A 147 2.40 3.58 -5.17
C LEU A 147 2.60 3.28 -6.66
N PHE A 148 1.99 4.10 -7.50
CA PHE A 148 2.13 4.02 -8.96
C PHE A 148 2.79 5.30 -9.45
N MET A 149 3.75 5.15 -10.36
CA MET A 149 4.52 6.26 -10.92
C MET A 149 4.39 6.28 -12.44
N SER A 150 4.37 7.49 -12.99
CA SER A 150 4.44 7.73 -14.43
C SER A 150 5.28 8.96 -14.71
N ASP A 151 6.10 8.91 -15.75
CA ASP A 151 6.89 10.06 -16.18
C ASP A 151 5.96 11.03 -16.92
N ALA A 152 6.04 12.33 -16.62
CA ALA A 152 5.10 13.30 -17.19
C ALA A 152 5.29 13.47 -18.70
N ALA A 153 6.55 13.46 -19.17
CA ALA A 153 6.91 13.62 -20.58
C ALA A 153 6.53 12.41 -21.46
N ALA A 154 6.59 11.20 -20.91
CA ALA A 154 6.26 9.96 -21.61
C ALA A 154 5.41 9.05 -20.70
N PRO A 155 4.08 9.29 -20.65
CA PRO A 155 3.23 8.64 -19.66
C PRO A 155 3.22 7.12 -19.79
N LYS A 156 3.98 6.46 -18.92
CA LYS A 156 3.98 5.02 -18.74
C LYS A 156 3.90 4.72 -17.25
N TRP A 157 2.74 4.20 -16.86
CA TRP A 157 2.49 3.83 -15.48
C TRP A 157 3.20 2.54 -15.12
N ARG A 158 3.80 2.54 -13.93
CA ARG A 158 4.45 1.40 -13.31
C ARG A 158 4.22 1.44 -11.81
N ARG A 159 4.27 0.28 -11.17
CA ARG A 159 4.18 0.19 -9.71
C ARG A 159 5.56 0.40 -9.12
N VAL A 160 5.63 1.16 -8.03
CA VAL A 160 6.84 1.30 -7.22
C VAL A 160 6.86 0.17 -6.19
N ASP A 161 8.00 -0.50 -6.07
CA ASP A 161 8.23 -1.51 -5.04
C ASP A 161 8.39 -0.85 -3.66
N LEU A 162 7.58 -1.28 -2.70
CA LEU A 162 7.57 -0.80 -1.32
C LEU A 162 8.03 -1.89 -0.33
N SER A 163 8.63 -2.98 -0.79
CA SER A 163 8.95 -4.12 0.08
C SER A 163 10.17 -3.90 0.98
N ASP A 164 11.21 -3.24 0.47
CA ASP A 164 12.53 -3.26 1.14
C ASP A 164 12.76 -2.12 2.17
N TRP A 165 11.96 -1.04 2.15
CA TRP A 165 12.28 0.16 2.93
C TRP A 165 12.26 -0.08 4.45
N SER A 166 11.37 -0.95 4.94
CA SER A 166 11.20 -1.20 6.38
C SER A 166 12.33 -2.04 6.94
N GLU A 167 12.81 -3.03 6.19
CA GLU A 167 14.00 -3.81 6.57
C GLU A 167 15.25 -2.94 6.57
N GLN A 168 15.41 -2.07 5.56
CA GLN A 168 16.49 -1.09 5.52
C GLN A 168 16.42 -0.14 6.73
N GLY A 169 15.25 0.40 7.03
CA GLY A 169 15.03 1.28 8.18
C GLY A 169 15.30 0.61 9.52
N GLY A 170 14.87 -0.64 9.70
CA GLY A 170 15.10 -1.41 10.92
C GLY A 170 16.59 -1.65 11.20
N LYS A 171 17.40 -1.90 10.16
CA LYS A 171 18.86 -2.09 10.28
C LYS A 171 19.60 -0.82 10.71
N LEU A 172 19.01 0.35 10.52
CA LEU A 172 19.59 1.64 10.87
C LEU A 172 19.25 2.08 12.30
N LEU A 173 18.32 1.38 12.98
CA LEU A 173 17.99 1.68 14.36
C LEU A 173 19.10 1.21 15.32
N PRO A 174 19.28 1.87 16.49
CA PRO A 174 20.18 1.39 17.52
C PRO A 174 19.79 -0.03 17.99
N THR A 175 20.76 -0.79 18.47
CA THR A 175 20.51 -2.12 19.07
C THR A 175 19.47 -2.02 20.19
N GLY A 176 18.56 -3.00 20.23
CA GLY A 176 17.45 -3.05 21.18
C GLY A 176 16.21 -2.26 20.75
N TYR A 177 16.19 -1.72 19.52
CA TYR A 177 15.03 -1.07 18.91
C TYR A 177 14.67 -1.73 17.57
N TRP A 178 13.38 -1.76 17.24
CA TRP A 178 12.88 -2.25 15.94
C TRP A 178 11.61 -1.52 15.53
N LEU A 179 11.33 -1.48 14.24
CA LEU A 179 10.09 -0.89 13.71
C LEU A 179 8.89 -1.77 14.09
N ARG A 180 7.80 -1.12 14.52
CA ARG A 180 6.58 -1.81 14.92
C ARG A 180 5.34 -1.03 14.51
N GLY A 181 4.41 -1.71 13.86
CA GLY A 181 3.18 -1.10 13.36
C GLY A 181 3.36 -0.56 11.95
N PRO A 182 2.27 -0.08 11.33
CA PRO A 182 2.36 0.45 9.98
C PRO A 182 3.25 1.69 9.90
N ALA A 183 3.90 1.84 8.75
CA ALA A 183 4.31 3.16 8.33
C ALA A 183 3.10 3.99 7.92
N GLU A 184 3.18 5.26 8.26
CA GLU A 184 2.38 6.32 7.67
C GLU A 184 3.23 6.97 6.57
N PHE A 185 2.77 6.89 5.32
CA PHE A 185 3.45 7.47 4.17
C PHE A 185 2.89 8.84 3.82
N ALA A 186 3.79 9.78 3.58
CA ALA A 186 3.52 11.11 3.04
C ALA A 186 4.29 11.23 1.71
N PHE A 187 3.76 10.61 0.66
CA PHE A 187 4.45 10.49 -0.63
C PHE A 187 4.58 11.81 -1.40
N ALA A 188 3.79 12.84 -1.08
CA ALA A 188 3.96 14.17 -1.66
C ALA A 188 5.31 14.79 -1.22
N GLU A 189 5.70 14.55 0.04
CA GLU A 189 6.96 14.98 0.65
C GLU A 189 8.06 13.92 0.54
N MET A 190 7.77 12.76 -0.05
CA MET A 190 8.64 11.58 -0.04
C MET A 190 9.14 11.24 1.36
N ALA A 191 8.22 11.19 2.33
CA ALA A 191 8.52 10.89 3.72
C ALA A 191 7.66 9.73 4.24
N ALA A 192 8.13 9.09 5.31
CA ALA A 192 7.32 8.18 6.10
C ALA A 192 7.65 8.30 7.59
N SER A 193 6.74 7.86 8.45
CA SER A 193 7.03 7.61 9.85
C SER A 193 6.50 6.27 10.30
N ALA A 194 7.20 5.61 11.21
CA ALA A 194 6.76 4.36 11.80
C ALA A 194 7.09 4.33 13.30
N PRO A 195 6.18 3.78 14.13
CA PRO A 195 6.47 3.59 15.54
C PRO A 195 7.64 2.63 15.73
N VAL A 196 8.38 2.84 16.82
CA VAL A 196 9.55 2.04 17.18
C VAL A 196 9.27 1.35 18.51
N ALA A 197 9.42 0.04 18.55
CA ALA A 197 9.44 -0.74 19.78
C ALA A 197 10.87 -0.85 20.32
N ARG A 198 11.00 -1.13 21.61
CA ARG A 198 12.26 -1.40 22.27
C ARG A 198 12.21 -2.68 23.10
N ASP A 199 13.38 -3.20 23.48
CA ASP A 199 13.48 -4.37 24.34
C ASP A 199 12.59 -4.24 25.59
N GLY A 200 11.80 -5.28 25.87
CA GLY A 200 10.83 -5.29 26.98
C GLY A 200 9.48 -4.65 26.67
N ASP A 201 9.25 -4.15 25.45
CA ASP A 201 7.90 -3.83 24.98
C ASP A 201 7.09 -5.09 24.66
N GLY A 202 5.80 -5.04 24.96
CA GLY A 202 4.86 -6.05 24.49
C GLY A 202 4.55 -5.87 23.01
N GLU A 203 4.15 -6.96 22.36
CA GLU A 203 3.86 -6.99 20.92
C GLU A 203 2.83 -5.94 20.45
N CYS A 204 1.89 -5.52 21.30
CA CYS A 204 0.80 -4.63 20.88
C CYS A 204 1.10 -3.13 20.97
N CYS A 205 2.09 -2.70 21.76
CA CYS A 205 2.24 -1.28 22.15
C CYS A 205 3.72 -0.85 22.11
N PRO A 206 4.21 -0.29 20.98
CA PRO A 206 5.57 0.22 20.89
C PRO A 206 5.75 1.45 21.80
N ARG A 207 6.78 1.43 22.65
CA ARG A 207 7.17 2.53 23.55
C ARG A 207 8.61 3.00 23.31
N GLY A 208 9.25 2.54 22.23
CA GLY A 208 10.60 2.93 21.84
C GLY A 208 10.69 4.33 21.24
N GLY A 209 9.59 4.87 20.71
CA GLY A 209 9.52 6.20 20.11
C GLY A 209 9.02 6.17 18.67
N ASN A 210 9.51 7.09 17.84
CA ASN A 210 9.12 7.21 16.45
C ASN A 210 10.35 7.32 15.53
N ALA A 211 10.32 6.63 14.39
CA ALA A 211 11.31 6.77 13.34
C ALA A 211 10.68 7.55 12.18
N MET A 212 11.43 8.52 11.66
CA MET A 212 11.05 9.32 10.50
C MET A 212 12.05 9.08 9.38
N PHE A 213 11.53 8.83 8.20
CA PHE A 213 12.28 8.42 7.03
C PHE A 213 12.10 9.47 5.94
N ASP A 214 13.21 9.84 5.30
CA ASP A 214 13.12 10.42 3.97
C ASP A 214 13.38 9.33 2.94
N LEU A 215 12.60 9.40 1.89
CA LEU A 215 12.50 8.39 0.87
C LEU A 215 12.86 9.01 -0.48
N ASP A 216 13.22 8.14 -1.41
CA ASP A 216 13.32 8.48 -2.82
C ASP A 216 12.85 7.28 -3.65
N ILE A 217 12.71 7.47 -4.97
CA ILE A 217 12.40 6.39 -5.91
C ILE A 217 13.57 6.21 -6.85
N GLN A 218 14.19 5.04 -6.80
CA GLN A 218 15.30 4.65 -7.68
C GLN A 218 14.98 3.30 -8.33
N ASP A 219 15.07 3.23 -9.65
CA ASP A 219 14.76 2.02 -10.43
C ASP A 219 13.41 1.39 -10.07
N ASP A 220 12.38 2.22 -9.95
CA ASP A 220 11.01 1.82 -9.57
C ASP A 220 10.89 1.20 -8.17
N ARG A 221 11.83 1.49 -7.27
CA ARG A 221 11.84 1.02 -5.89
C ARG A 221 11.92 2.19 -4.92
N LEU A 222 11.18 2.08 -3.82
CA LEU A 222 11.28 3.03 -2.72
C LEU A 222 12.58 2.76 -1.95
N VAL A 223 13.45 3.76 -1.89
CA VAL A 223 14.72 3.69 -1.17
C VAL A 223 14.72 4.66 -0.01
N LEU A 224 15.37 4.27 1.08
CA LEU A 224 15.57 5.12 2.25
C LEU A 224 16.83 5.96 2.05
N THR A 225 16.71 7.28 2.13
CA THR A 225 17.85 8.20 1.98
C THR A 225 18.33 8.75 3.31
N ARG A 226 17.43 8.88 4.31
CA ARG A 226 17.77 9.35 5.65
C ARG A 226 16.82 8.77 6.69
N LEU A 227 17.36 8.44 7.85
CA LEU A 227 16.61 8.04 9.04
C LEU A 227 16.85 9.06 10.16
N ARG A 228 15.78 9.50 10.81
CA ARG A 228 15.79 10.24 12.07
C ARG A 228 15.03 9.43 13.10
N PHE A 229 15.67 9.12 14.22
CA PHE A 229 15.03 8.40 15.31
C PHE A 229 14.83 9.33 16.51
N GLN A 230 13.59 9.45 16.96
CA GLN A 230 13.23 10.16 18.18
C GLN A 230 12.84 9.14 19.26
N PRO A 231 13.78 8.75 20.15
CA PRO A 231 13.49 7.81 21.21
C PRO A 231 12.50 8.40 22.21
N MET A 232 11.60 7.58 22.70
CA MET A 232 10.74 7.95 23.83
C MET A 232 11.44 7.58 25.14
N GLN A 233 11.74 8.60 25.94
CA GLN A 233 12.19 8.40 27.32
C GLN A 233 11.01 8.58 28.27
N PRO A 234 10.71 7.60 29.15
CA PRO A 234 9.77 7.83 30.22
C PRO A 234 10.32 8.95 31.11
N LEU A 235 9.54 10.03 31.27
CA LEU A 235 9.85 11.10 32.22
C LEU A 235 9.05 10.84 33.50
N GLY A 236 9.72 10.45 34.58
CA GLY A 236 9.14 10.35 35.92
C GLY A 236 9.13 8.94 36.51
N ARG A 237 8.77 8.86 37.80
CA ARG A 237 8.44 7.60 38.49
C ARG A 237 7.05 7.14 38.06
N ASP A 238 6.82 5.83 38.02
CA ASP A 238 5.47 5.27 37.85
C ASP A 238 4.55 5.87 38.92
N ILE A 239 3.40 6.40 38.48
CA ILE A 239 2.34 6.87 39.38
C ILE A 239 1.27 5.78 39.39
N GLU A 240 1.32 4.94 40.42
CA GLU A 240 0.30 3.93 40.67
C GLU A 240 -0.84 4.59 41.44
N VAL A 241 -2.03 4.64 40.84
CA VAL A 241 -3.24 5.16 41.49
C VAL A 241 -4.22 4.01 41.61
N THR A 242 -4.58 3.65 42.84
CA THR A 242 -5.63 2.66 43.09
C THR A 242 -6.98 3.30 42.82
N ALA A 243 -7.76 2.74 41.89
CA ALA A 243 -9.12 3.20 41.64
C ALA A 243 -9.98 3.03 42.91
N GLY A 244 -10.48 4.14 43.47
CA GLY A 244 -11.38 4.14 44.63
C GLY A 244 -11.01 5.04 45.79
N THR A 245 -9.93 5.82 45.72
CA THR A 245 -9.61 6.85 46.73
C THR A 245 -9.36 8.19 46.06
N LEU A 246 -10.42 8.75 45.47
CA LEU A 246 -10.57 10.21 45.42
C LEU A 246 -11.33 10.57 46.69
N GLU A 247 -10.61 10.98 47.73
CA GLU A 247 -11.20 11.85 48.75
C GLU A 247 -11.07 13.28 48.21
N ASP A 248 -12.18 14.02 48.22
CA ASP A 248 -12.33 15.40 47.73
C ASP A 248 -11.32 16.39 48.35
#